data_AF-T1GI14-F1
#
_entry.id   AF-T1GI14-F1
#
_cell.length_a   1.000
_cell.length_b   1.000
_cell.length_c   1.000
_cell.angle_alpha   90.00
_cell.angle_beta   90.00
_cell.angle_gamma   90.00
#
_symmetry.space_group_name_H-M   'P 1'
#
loop_
_entity.id
_entity.type
_entity.pdbx_description
1 polymer ?
#
loop_
_entity_poly.entity_id
_entity_poly.type
_entity_poly.pdbx_seq_one_letter_code
_entity_poly.pdbx_strand_id
1 'polypeptide(L)'
;MLKKSHEKCTFHHDLELDHKPPTREALLPDMAHSYRMLLSGLGENPDRQGLLKTPERAAKAMLFFTKGYDQTLEDSAYPWTRNIVLIRE
;
A
#
# COMPACT_ATOMS: atom_id res chain seq x y z
N MET A 1 -34.04 29.96 18.55
CA MET A 1 -32.94 29.98 17.57
C MET A 1 -31.72 29.30 18.18
N LEU A 2 -31.67 27.97 18.11
CA LEU A 2 -30.52 27.15 18.52
C LEU A 2 -30.45 25.98 17.54
N LYS A 3 -29.61 26.09 16.52
CA LYS A 3 -29.33 24.98 15.60
C LYS A 3 -28.43 24.00 16.35
N LYS A 4 -28.99 22.87 16.80
CA LYS A 4 -28.19 21.73 17.26
C LYS A 4 -27.56 21.07 16.02
N SER A 5 -26.30 21.37 15.77
CA SER A 5 -25.46 20.62 14.84
C SER A 5 -24.92 19.40 15.58
N HIS A 6 -25.76 18.37 15.74
CA HIS A 6 -25.22 17.04 15.99
C HIS A 6 -24.82 16.48 14.63
N GLU A 7 -23.51 16.47 14.43
CA GLU A 7 -22.77 15.69 13.45
C GLU A 7 -23.49 14.36 13.20
N LYS A 8 -23.94 14.14 11.98
CA LYS A 8 -24.44 12.85 11.56
C LYS A 8 -23.21 11.94 11.43
N CYS A 9 -22.73 11.40 12.55
CA CYS A 9 -21.83 10.25 12.54
C CYS A 9 -22.61 9.11 11.92
N THR A 10 -22.46 8.97 10.62
CA THR A 10 -22.98 7.83 9.90
C THR A 10 -22.07 6.64 10.17
N PHE A 11 -22.28 5.98 11.31
CA PHE A 11 -22.03 4.55 11.39
C PHE A 11 -23.06 3.87 10.48
N HIS A 12 -22.78 3.85 9.18
CA HIS A 12 -23.57 3.10 8.21
C HIS A 12 -23.30 1.60 8.43
N HIS A 13 -24.19 0.99 9.20
CA HIS A 13 -24.93 -0.24 8.87
C HIS A 13 -24.33 -1.06 7.72
N ASP A 14 -23.82 -2.25 8.06
CA ASP A 14 -23.97 -3.50 7.32
C ASP A 14 -23.97 -3.42 5.78
N LEU A 15 -22.94 -2.82 5.19
CA LEU A 15 -22.54 -3.24 3.85
C LEU A 15 -21.86 -4.59 4.00
N GLU A 16 -22.52 -5.65 3.55
CA GLU A 16 -21.80 -6.74 2.88
C GLU A 16 -21.07 -6.12 1.69
N LEU A 17 -19.90 -5.52 1.95
CA LEU A 17 -18.91 -5.32 0.93
C LEU A 17 -18.54 -6.73 0.51
N ASP A 18 -18.71 -7.05 -0.77
CA ASP A 18 -17.97 -8.12 -1.42
C ASP A 18 -16.48 -7.81 -1.21
N HIS A 19 -15.95 -8.15 -0.03
CA HIS A 19 -14.60 -7.88 0.42
C HIS A 19 -13.68 -8.86 -0.28
N LYS A 20 -13.58 -8.75 -1.61
CA LYS A 20 -12.38 -9.15 -2.28
C LYS A 20 -11.42 -7.97 -2.13
N PRO A 21 -10.40 -8.05 -1.24
CA PRO A 21 -9.44 -6.97 -1.13
C PRO A 21 -8.88 -6.70 -2.54
N PRO A 22 -8.73 -5.41 -2.92
CA PRO A 22 -8.15 -5.07 -4.21
C PRO A 22 -6.77 -5.72 -4.33
N THR A 23 -6.40 -6.14 -5.54
CA THR A 23 -5.04 -6.61 -5.78
C THR A 23 -4.05 -5.49 -5.46
N ARG A 24 -2.81 -5.83 -5.12
CA ARG A 24 -1.77 -4.84 -4.78
C ARG A 24 -1.60 -3.80 -5.89
N GLU A 25 -1.71 -4.23 -7.14
CA GLU A 25 -1.61 -3.37 -8.32
C GLU A 25 -2.75 -2.36 -8.40
N ALA A 26 -3.95 -2.74 -7.95
CA ALA A 26 -5.10 -1.83 -7.91
C ALA A 26 -4.93 -0.72 -6.87
N LEU A 27 -4.04 -0.86 -5.89
CA LEU A 27 -3.69 0.17 -4.91
C LEU A 27 -2.72 1.23 -5.47
N LEU A 28 -2.07 0.98 -6.61
CA LEU A 28 -1.05 1.87 -7.17
C LEU A 28 -1.52 3.32 -7.36
N PRO A 29 -2.72 3.61 -7.91
CA PRO A 29 -3.18 4.98 -8.10
C PRO A 29 -3.31 5.75 -6.79
N ASP A 30 -3.90 5.14 -5.77
CA ASP A 30 -4.15 5.75 -4.46
C ASP A 30 -2.84 5.96 -3.69
N MET A 31 -1.94 4.98 -3.74
CA MET A 31 -0.60 5.10 -3.15
C MET A 31 0.22 6.19 -3.85
N ALA A 32 0.19 6.26 -5.19
CA ALA A 32 0.87 7.30 -5.94
C ALA A 32 0.30 8.68 -5.61
N HIS A 33 -1.02 8.82 -5.48
CA HIS A 33 -1.65 10.05 -5.04
C HIS A 33 -1.15 10.46 -3.64
N SER A 34 -1.08 9.50 -2.71
CA SER A 34 -0.59 9.72 -1.34
C SER A 34 0.86 10.21 -1.32
N TYR A 35 1.74 9.62 -2.16
CA TYR A 35 3.11 10.10 -2.32
C TYR A 35 3.20 11.50 -2.94
N ARG A 36 2.30 11.85 -3.85
CA ARG A 36 2.24 13.22 -4.39
C ARG A 36 1.88 14.22 -3.30
N MET A 37 0.90 13.90 -2.45
CA MET A 37 0.51 14.72 -1.31
C MET A 37 1.65 14.85 -0.30
N LEU A 38 2.40 13.78 -0.04
CA LEU A 38 3.58 13.80 0.82
C LEU A 38 4.65 14.77 0.29
N LEU A 39 4.97 14.72 -1.01
CA LEU A 39 5.92 15.64 -1.63
C LEU A 39 5.46 17.10 -1.47
N SER A 40 4.18 17.39 -1.72
CA SER A 40 3.62 18.72 -1.48
C SER A 40 3.70 19.15 -0.01
N GLY A 41 3.45 18.24 0.93
CA GLY A 41 3.57 18.52 2.37
C GLY A 41 5.01 18.81 2.82
N LEU A 42 6.01 18.30 2.09
CA LEU A 42 7.42 18.61 2.29
C LEU A 42 7.87 19.94 1.64
N GLY A 43 6.96 20.63 0.94
CA GLY A 43 7.28 21.87 0.21
C GLY A 43 7.92 21.66 -1.18
N GLU A 44 7.95 20.42 -1.68
CA GLU A 44 8.42 20.13 -3.04
C GLU A 44 7.35 20.50 -4.08
N ASN A 45 7.78 20.80 -5.30
CA ASN A 45 6.89 20.92 -6.46
C ASN A 45 6.79 19.56 -7.18
N PRO A 46 5.68 18.79 -7.06
CA PRO A 46 5.57 17.47 -7.67
C PRO A 46 5.56 17.50 -9.21
N ASP A 47 5.25 18.66 -9.81
CA ASP A 47 5.16 18.84 -11.26
C ASP A 47 6.52 19.18 -11.90
N ARG A 48 7.60 19.28 -11.10
CA ARG A 48 8.97 19.44 -11.63
C ARG A 48 9.43 18.17 -12.34
N GLN A 49 10.21 18.32 -13.42
CA GLN A 49 10.63 17.21 -14.29
C GLN A 49 11.21 15.99 -13.53
N GLY A 50 11.97 16.23 -12.47
CA GLY A 50 12.57 15.16 -11.65
C GLY A 50 11.57 14.38 -10.77
N LEU A 51 10.39 14.93 -10.49
CA LEU A 51 9.39 14.36 -9.60
C LEU A 51 8.13 13.83 -10.28
N LEU A 52 7.89 14.14 -11.56
CA LEU A 52 6.69 13.70 -12.27
C LEU A 52 6.40 12.20 -12.11
N LYS A 53 7.44 11.35 -12.13
CA LYS A 53 7.32 9.89 -11.97
C LYS A 53 7.63 9.39 -10.56
N THR A 54 8.06 10.26 -9.65
CA THR A 54 8.43 9.86 -8.28
C THR A 54 7.27 9.24 -7.51
N PRO A 55 6.04 9.78 -7.52
CA PRO A 55 4.94 9.18 -6.77
C PRO A 55 4.64 7.74 -7.20
N GLU A 56 4.62 7.48 -8.51
CA GLU A 56 4.40 6.13 -9.05
C GLU A 56 5.55 5.17 -8.69
N ARG A 57 6.81 5.63 -8.81
CA ARG A 57 7.99 4.83 -8.43
C ARG A 57 8.00 4.49 -6.95
N ALA A 58 7.66 5.46 -6.09
CA ALA A 58 7.61 5.27 -4.65
C ALA A 58 6.50 4.29 -4.26
N ALA A 59 5.32 4.41 -4.86
CA ALA A 59 4.23 3.45 -4.68
C ALA A 59 4.66 2.02 -5.07
N LYS A 60 5.27 1.84 -6.24
CA LYS A 60 5.79 0.54 -6.70
C LYS A 60 6.87 -0.01 -5.76
N ALA A 61 7.81 0.83 -5.32
CA ALA A 61 8.85 0.43 -4.37
C ALA A 61 8.25 -0.04 -3.04
N MET A 62 7.26 0.68 -2.52
CA MET A 62 6.57 0.30 -1.27
C MET A 62 5.84 -1.03 -1.42
N LEU A 63 5.13 -1.25 -2.54
CA LEU A 63 4.50 -2.54 -2.82
C LEU A 63 5.51 -3.69 -2.89
N PHE A 64 6.70 -3.44 -3.46
CA PHE A 64 7.77 -4.44 -3.52
C PHE A 64 8.36 -4.73 -2.14
N PHE A 65 8.68 -3.71 -1.34
CA PHE A 65 9.26 -3.89 0.00
C PHE A 65 8.30 -4.60 0.96
N THR A 66 7.00 -4.46 0.73
CA THR A 66 5.95 -5.08 1.56
C THR A 66 5.31 -6.31 0.91
N LYS A 67 5.88 -6.84 -0.18
CA LYS A 67 5.34 -8.03 -0.88
C LYS A 67 5.34 -9.30 -0.03
N GLY A 68 6.19 -9.36 1.00
CA GLY A 68 6.32 -10.51 1.89
C GLY A 68 5.08 -10.78 2.75
N TYR A 69 4.21 -9.78 2.96
CA TYR A 69 2.96 -9.99 3.70
C TYR A 69 1.98 -10.92 2.98
N ASP A 70 2.10 -11.05 1.66
CA ASP A 70 1.25 -11.90 0.83
C ASP A 70 1.95 -13.22 0.43
N GLN A 71 3.12 -13.51 0.99
CA GLN A 71 3.89 -14.72 0.71
C GLN A 71 3.69 -15.75 1.82
N THR A 72 3.46 -17.01 1.44
CA THR A 72 3.43 -18.12 2.39
C THR A 72 4.72 -18.94 2.32
N LEU A 73 5.09 -19.60 3.42
CA LEU A 73 6.28 -20.47 3.42
C LEU A 73 6.14 -21.62 2.41
N GLU A 74 4.92 -22.12 2.22
CA GLU A 74 4.57 -23.17 1.25
C GLU A 74 5.00 -22.77 -0.18
N ASP A 75 4.79 -21.50 -0.56
CA ASP A 75 5.15 -20.99 -1.89
C ASP A 75 6.67 -20.98 -2.14
N SER A 76 7.46 -20.93 -1.06
CA SER A 76 8.93 -20.84 -1.09
C SER A 76 9.63 -22.14 -0.70
N ALA A 77 8.87 -23.16 -0.30
CA ALA A 77 9.40 -24.41 0.21
C ALA A 77 10.02 -25.22 -0.93
N TYR A 78 11.35 -25.29 -0.95
CA TYR A 78 12.06 -26.24 -1.78
C TYR A 78 12.06 -27.62 -1.11
N PRO A 79 12.03 -28.73 -1.87
CA PRO A 79 12.19 -30.07 -1.31
C PRO A 79 13.49 -30.15 -0.50
N TRP A 80 13.37 -30.43 0.80
CA TRP A 80 14.51 -30.53 1.71
C TRP A 80 15.47 -31.63 1.24
N THR A 81 16.74 -31.28 1.03
CA THR A 81 17.81 -32.26 0.80
C THR A 81 18.27 -32.85 2.13
N ARG A 82 18.63 -34.13 2.17
CA ARG A 82 19.03 -34.85 3.41
C ARG A 82 20.44 -34.48 3.92
N ASN A 83 21.05 -33.40 3.43
CA ASN A 83 22.41 -33.00 3.74
C ASN A 83 22.45 -31.63 4.42
N ILE A 84 23.37 -31.43 5.36
CA ILE A 84 23.56 -30.15 6.05
C ILE A 84 24.06 -29.11 5.04
N VAL A 85 23.29 -28.04 4.84
CA VAL A 85 23.70 -26.86 4.07
C VAL A 85 23.95 -25.72 5.06
N LEU A 86 25.17 -25.18 5.09
CA LEU A 86 25.51 -24.02 5.89
C LEU A 86 25.30 -22.76 5.05
N ILE A 87 24.34 -21.92 5.44
CA ILE A 87 24.19 -20.57 4.88
C ILE A 87 25.23 -19.68 5.56
N ARG A 88 26.15 -19.12 4.79
CA ARG A 88 27.13 -18.13 5.28
C ARG A 88 26.60 -16.72 5.03
N GLU A 89 26.96 -15.82 5.94
CA GLU A 89 26.76 -14.37 5.83
C GLU A 89 27.50 -13.78 4.62
#